data_AF-A0A950L4P1-F1
#
_entry.id   AF-A0A950L4P1-F1
#
_cell.length_a   1.000
_cell.length_b   1.000
_cell.length_c   1.000
_cell.angle_alpha   90.00
_cell.angle_beta   90.00
_cell.angle_gamma   90.00
#
_symmetry.space_group_name_H-M   'P 1'
#
loop_
_entity.id
_entity.type
_entity.pdbx_description
1 polymer ?
#
loop_
_entity_poly.entity_id
_entity_poly.type
_entity_poly.pdbx_seq_one_letter_code
_entity_poly.pdbx_strand_id
1 'polypeptide(L)'
;MRWLWSVAAAVVAAVLFWAAISNEVYDLTSPPALSWHVLLRKAYSIAAFALVGFTSDKALGPSAQAPLRGALMVAAYSAAIEIVQGVRGSHEGVAWNVFDVLCGAAGGWLGVVAARIRGPRRRT
;
A
#
# COMPACT_ATOMS: atom_id res chain seq x y z
N MET A 1 -3.21 -23.08 4.49
CA MET A 1 -3.57 -21.76 5.07
C MET A 1 -3.61 -20.60 4.05
N ARG A 2 -3.66 -20.83 2.73
CA ARG A 2 -3.68 -19.73 1.75
C ARG A 2 -4.98 -18.91 1.80
N TRP A 3 -6.11 -19.56 2.04
CA TRP A 3 -7.41 -18.88 2.16
C TRP A 3 -7.44 -17.86 3.32
N LEU A 4 -6.83 -18.17 4.47
CA LEU A 4 -6.70 -17.24 5.60
C LEU A 4 -5.92 -16.00 5.19
N TRP A 5 -4.83 -16.17 4.43
CA TRP A 5 -4.06 -15.05 3.91
C TRP A 5 -4.81 -14.26 2.83
N SER A 6 -5.63 -14.92 2.00
CA SER A 6 -6.51 -14.22 1.06
C SER A 6 -7.55 -13.37 1.79
N VAL A 7 -8.18 -13.91 2.84
CA VAL A 7 -9.12 -13.15 3.68
C VAL A 7 -8.39 -11.99 4.36
N ALA A 8 -7.23 -12.22 4.95
CA ALA A 8 -6.44 -11.17 5.58
C ALA A 8 -6.04 -10.08 4.58
N ALA A 9 -5.57 -10.45 3.38
CA ALA A 9 -5.21 -9.50 2.34
C ALA A 9 -6.42 -8.67 1.87
N ALA A 10 -7.58 -9.31 1.67
CA ALA A 10 -8.81 -8.63 1.30
C ALA A 10 -9.27 -7.63 2.38
N VAL A 11 -9.27 -8.05 3.65
CA VAL A 11 -9.65 -7.19 4.78
C VAL A 11 -8.67 -6.02 4.93
N VAL A 12 -7.37 -6.28 4.90
CA VAL A 12 -6.34 -5.23 5.00
C VAL A 12 -6.47 -4.24 3.85
N ALA A 13 -6.62 -4.71 2.62
CA ALA A 13 -6.81 -3.84 1.45
C ALA A 13 -8.11 -3.02 1.60
N ALA A 14 -9.23 -3.64 1.98
CA ALA A 14 -10.49 -2.92 2.12
C ALA A 14 -10.43 -1.83 3.21
N VAL A 15 -9.87 -2.14 4.38
CA VAL A 15 -9.73 -1.19 5.49
C VAL A 15 -8.81 -0.03 5.11
N LEU A 16 -7.65 -0.32 4.51
CA LEU A 16 -6.71 0.72 4.11
C LEU A 16 -7.24 1.56 2.94
N PHE A 17 -8.04 0.97 2.05
CA PHE A 17 -8.69 1.68 0.95
C PHE A 17 -9.70 2.67 1.50
N TRP A 18 -10.57 2.20 2.40
CA TRP A 18 -11.53 3.04 3.10
C TRP A 18 -10.84 4.18 3.87
N ALA A 19 -9.77 3.85 4.60
CA ALA A 19 -8.99 4.82 5.36
C ALA A 19 -8.38 5.89 4.45
N ALA A 20 -7.86 5.51 3.28
CA ALA A 20 -7.27 6.44 2.33
C ALA A 20 -8.28 7.42 1.70
N ILE A 21 -9.56 7.03 1.58
CA ILE A 21 -10.62 7.87 0.99
C ILE A 21 -11.49 8.58 2.04
N SER A 22 -11.14 8.48 3.32
CA SER A 22 -11.89 9.05 4.44
C SER A 22 -11.29 10.36 4.90
N ASN A 23 -12.10 11.42 4.89
CA ASN A 23 -11.71 12.74 5.40
C ASN A 23 -11.41 12.71 6.91
N GLU A 24 -12.12 11.88 7.68
CA GLU A 24 -11.88 11.75 9.12
C GLU A 24 -10.49 11.18 9.42
N VAL A 25 -10.08 10.15 8.68
CA VAL A 25 -8.73 9.57 8.83
C VAL A 25 -7.67 10.56 8.34
N TYR A 26 -7.97 11.31 7.29
CA TYR A 26 -7.10 12.38 6.79
C TYR A 26 -6.84 13.43 7.87
N ASP A 27 -7.89 13.94 8.52
CA ASP A 27 -7.78 14.98 9.56
C ASP A 27 -7.03 14.47 10.80
N LEU A 28 -7.24 13.20 11.17
CA LEU A 28 -6.54 12.56 12.28
C LEU A 28 -5.04 12.34 12.00
N THR A 29 -4.68 12.05 10.74
CA THR A 29 -3.30 11.70 10.36
C THR A 29 -2.50 12.85 9.77
N SER A 30 -3.15 13.99 9.50
CA SER A 30 -2.49 15.23 9.09
C SER A 30 -2.92 16.46 9.90
N PRO A 31 -2.58 16.52 11.20
CA PRO A 31 -2.92 17.68 12.01
C PRO A 31 -2.22 18.93 11.45
N PRO A 32 -2.95 20.02 11.15
CA PRO A 32 -2.36 21.23 10.57
C PRO A 32 -1.34 21.91 11.50
N ALA A 33 -1.39 21.62 12.79
CA ALA A 33 -0.43 22.09 13.79
C ALA A 33 0.97 21.46 13.64
N LEU A 34 1.12 20.36 12.90
CA LEU A 34 2.41 19.71 12.66
C LEU A 34 2.99 20.18 11.32
N SER A 35 4.12 20.87 11.34
CA SER A 35 4.79 21.40 10.13
C SER A 35 5.19 20.32 9.10
N TRP A 36 5.35 19.07 9.53
CA TRP A 36 5.76 17.93 8.67
C TRP A 36 4.63 16.93 8.38
N HIS A 37 3.37 17.32 8.58
CA HIS A 37 2.21 16.43 8.42
C HIS A 37 2.12 15.77 7.04
N VAL A 38 2.51 16.48 5.97
CA VAL A 38 2.53 15.94 4.60
C VAL A 38 3.53 14.78 4.48
N LEU A 39 4.76 14.97 4.99
CA LEU A 39 5.80 13.94 4.94
C LEU A 39 5.40 12.72 5.79
N LEU A 40 4.84 12.97 6.96
CA LEU A 40 4.33 11.93 7.85
C LEU A 40 3.25 11.09 7.17
N ARG A 41 2.31 11.75 6.46
CA ARG A 41 1.26 11.06 5.68
C ARG A 41 1.84 10.19 4.57
N LYS A 42 2.84 10.67 3.84
CA LYS A 42 3.54 9.86 2.81
C LYS A 42 4.33 8.70 3.43
N ALA A 43 4.86 8.84 4.65
CA ALA A 43 5.49 7.72 5.37
C ALA A 43 4.45 6.65 5.77
N TYR A 44 3.28 7.06 6.27
CA TYR A 44 2.18 6.15 6.57
C TYR A 44 1.68 5.40 5.34
N SER A 45 1.59 6.07 4.18
CA SER A 45 1.15 5.42 2.95
C SER A 45 2.13 4.32 2.51
N ILE A 46 3.44 4.55 2.56
CA ILE A 46 4.45 3.53 2.24
C ILE A 46 4.32 2.31 3.17
N ALA A 47 4.13 2.52 4.48
CA ALA A 47 3.94 1.43 5.44
C ALA A 47 2.65 0.64 5.16
N ALA A 48 1.54 1.33 4.88
CA ALA A 48 0.27 0.73 4.51
C ALA A 48 0.40 -0.11 3.21
N PHE A 49 1.04 0.45 2.18
CA PHE A 49 1.31 -0.22 0.92
C PHE A 49 2.23 -1.44 1.09
N ALA A 50 3.21 -1.37 1.99
CA ALA A 50 4.05 -2.52 2.35
C ALA A 50 3.23 -3.63 3.02
N LEU A 51 2.26 -3.29 3.87
CA LEU A 51 1.37 -4.27 4.48
C LEU A 51 0.45 -4.94 3.44
N VAL A 52 -0.08 -4.18 2.48
CA VAL A 52 -0.86 -4.72 1.35
C VAL A 52 0.00 -5.65 0.49
N GLY A 53 1.22 -5.24 0.14
CA GLY A 53 2.16 -6.06 -0.63
C GLY A 53 2.54 -7.36 0.08
N PHE A 54 2.81 -7.28 1.39
CA PHE A 54 3.13 -8.43 2.23
C PHE A 54 1.99 -9.46 2.28
N THR A 55 0.78 -9.01 2.61
CA THR A 55 -0.38 -9.89 2.74
C THR A 55 -0.77 -10.51 1.39
N SER A 56 -0.66 -9.73 0.30
CA SER A 56 -0.90 -10.20 -1.07
C SER A 56 0.09 -11.29 -1.50
N ASP A 57 1.37 -11.17 -1.16
CA ASP A 57 2.36 -12.20 -1.47
C ASP A 57 2.08 -13.52 -0.73
N LYS A 58 1.68 -13.43 0.55
CA LYS A 58 1.27 -14.62 1.32
C LYS A 58 0.01 -15.28 0.75
N ALA A 59 -0.94 -14.50 0.26
CA ALA A 59 -2.15 -15.00 -0.38
C ALA A 59 -1.84 -15.70 -1.72
N LEU A 60 -1.05 -15.07 -2.58
CA LEU A 60 -0.77 -15.54 -3.94
C LEU A 60 0.29 -16.64 -3.99
N GLY A 61 1.07 -16.85 -2.94
CA GLY A 61 2.08 -17.90 -2.85
C GLY A 61 3.33 -17.64 -3.71
N PRO A 62 4.24 -18.63 -3.82
CA PRO A 62 5.58 -18.43 -4.37
C PRO A 62 5.59 -17.93 -5.81
N SER A 63 6.54 -17.04 -6.13
CA SER A 63 6.83 -16.59 -7.48
C SER A 63 8.28 -16.14 -7.60
N ALA A 64 8.91 -16.43 -8.74
CA ALA A 64 10.25 -15.94 -9.08
C ALA A 64 10.27 -14.40 -9.17
N GLN A 65 9.17 -13.80 -9.60
CA GLN A 65 9.01 -12.35 -9.79
C GLN A 65 8.18 -11.71 -8.68
N ALA A 66 8.10 -12.29 -7.48
CA ALA A 66 7.20 -11.77 -6.47
C ALA A 66 7.42 -10.30 -6.08
N PRO A 67 8.65 -9.75 -6.01
CA PRO A 67 8.84 -8.33 -5.73
C PRO A 67 8.23 -7.43 -6.81
N LEU A 68 8.38 -7.80 -8.10
CA LEU A 68 7.77 -7.08 -9.21
C LEU A 68 6.25 -7.22 -9.19
N ARG A 69 5.72 -8.41 -8.93
CA ARG A 69 4.28 -8.65 -8.77
C ARG A 69 3.71 -7.79 -7.64
N GLY A 70 4.38 -7.74 -6.49
CA GLY A 70 3.99 -6.91 -5.35
C GLY A 70 3.98 -5.42 -5.71
N ALA A 71 5.04 -4.94 -6.38
CA ALA A 71 5.12 -3.56 -6.85
C ALA A 71 3.95 -3.21 -7.79
N LEU A 72 3.70 -4.03 -8.82
CA LEU A 72 2.64 -3.75 -9.80
C LEU A 72 1.24 -3.82 -9.19
N MET A 73 0.99 -4.80 -8.31
CA MET A 73 -0.30 -4.91 -7.63
C MET A 73 -0.58 -3.71 -6.75
N VAL A 74 0.40 -3.28 -5.96
CA VAL A 74 0.19 -2.16 -5.04
C VAL A 74 0.21 -0.81 -5.78
N ALA A 75 0.92 -0.71 -6.91
CA ALA A 75 0.80 0.43 -7.82
C ALA A 75 -0.63 0.54 -8.40
N ALA A 76 -1.21 -0.57 -8.85
CA ALA A 76 -2.58 -0.60 -9.36
C ALA A 76 -3.60 -0.27 -8.25
N TYR A 77 -3.38 -0.80 -7.04
CA TYR A 77 -4.20 -0.47 -5.87
C TYR A 77 -4.10 1.01 -5.49
N SER A 78 -2.90 1.59 -5.50
CA SER A 78 -2.69 3.04 -5.27
C SER A 78 -3.38 3.88 -6.34
N ALA A 79 -3.25 3.51 -7.61
CA ALA A 79 -3.95 4.20 -8.70
C ALA A 79 -5.49 4.15 -8.53
N ALA A 80 -6.05 3.05 -8.02
CA ALA A 80 -7.48 2.97 -7.72
C ALA A 80 -7.91 3.93 -6.60
N ILE A 81 -7.07 4.12 -5.57
CA ILE A 81 -7.31 5.11 -4.51
C ILE A 81 -7.36 6.52 -5.12
N GLU A 82 -6.37 6.87 -5.94
CA GLU A 82 -6.28 8.18 -6.60
C GLU A 82 -7.50 8.46 -7.48
N ILE A 83 -7.97 7.48 -8.25
CA ILE A 83 -9.18 7.61 -9.09
C ILE A 83 -10.40 7.92 -8.20
N VAL A 84 -10.58 7.19 -7.10
CA VAL A 84 -11.72 7.41 -6.20
C VAL A 84 -11.63 8.75 -5.47
N GLN A 85 -10.44 9.14 -5.02
CA GLN A 85 -10.21 10.46 -4.44
C GLN A 85 -10.48 11.58 -5.46
N GLY A 86 -10.07 11.42 -6.72
CA GLY A 86 -10.36 12.35 -7.81
C GLY A 86 -11.87 12.52 -8.05
N VAL A 87 -12.62 11.41 -8.10
CA VAL A 87 -14.10 11.45 -8.23
C VAL A 87 -14.77 12.10 -7.02
N ARG A 88 -14.16 12.00 -5.82
CA ARG A 88 -14.64 12.65 -4.59
C ARG A 88 -14.21 14.10 -4.43
N GLY A 89 -13.54 14.68 -5.43
CA GLY A 89 -13.15 16.09 -5.44
C GLY A 89 -11.78 16.40 -4.85
N SER A 90 -10.85 15.43 -4.79
CA SER A 90 -9.46 15.71 -4.47
C SER A 90 -8.87 16.73 -5.45
N HIS A 91 -8.16 17.73 -4.92
CA HIS A 91 -7.54 18.81 -5.68
C HIS A 91 -6.03 18.60 -5.90
N GLU A 92 -5.49 17.40 -5.63
CA GLU A 92 -4.08 17.11 -5.89
C GLU A 92 -3.80 17.04 -7.41
N GLY A 93 -2.69 17.64 -7.85
CA GLY A 93 -2.32 17.68 -9.27
C GLY A 93 -1.80 16.33 -9.78
N VAL A 94 -1.90 16.08 -11.09
CA VAL A 94 -1.51 14.81 -11.73
C VAL A 94 -0.11 14.31 -11.31
N ALA A 95 0.85 15.21 -11.11
CA ALA A 95 2.19 14.87 -10.67
C ALA A 95 2.24 14.24 -9.25
N TRP A 96 1.38 14.70 -8.34
CA TRP A 96 1.26 14.14 -6.99
C TRP A 96 0.64 12.75 -7.02
N ASN A 97 -0.39 12.55 -7.83
CA ASN A 97 -1.01 11.24 -8.01
C ASN A 97 0.00 10.20 -8.56
N VAL A 98 0.84 10.62 -9.51
CA VAL A 98 1.94 9.76 -10.01
C VAL A 98 2.91 9.42 -8.89
N PHE A 99 3.28 10.39 -8.05
CA PHE A 99 4.15 10.15 -6.90
C PHE A 99 3.54 9.12 -5.93
N ASP A 100 2.23 9.21 -5.65
CA ASP A 100 1.54 8.24 -4.78
C ASP A 100 1.46 6.83 -5.38
N VAL A 101 1.31 6.72 -6.70
CA VAL A 101 1.40 5.42 -7.39
C VAL A 101 2.81 4.84 -7.29
N LEU A 102 3.85 5.66 -7.44
CA LEU A 102 5.24 5.23 -7.28
C LEU A 102 5.55 4.82 -5.83
N CYS A 103 5.04 5.56 -4.83
CA CYS A 103 5.09 5.16 -3.43
C CYS A 103 4.36 3.83 -3.19
N GLY A 104 3.23 3.62 -3.85
CA GLY A 104 2.51 2.34 -3.88
C GLY A 104 3.38 1.21 -4.40
N ALA A 105 4.03 1.40 -5.55
CA ALA A 105 4.95 0.43 -6.12
C ALA A 105 6.12 0.10 -5.18
N ALA A 106 6.73 1.13 -4.59
CA ALA A 106 7.83 0.97 -3.64
C ALA A 106 7.41 0.24 -2.37
N GLY A 107 6.26 0.61 -1.79
CA GLY A 107 5.67 -0.07 -0.63
C GLY A 107 5.39 -1.54 -0.94
N GLY A 108 4.73 -1.83 -2.06
CA GLY A 108 4.46 -3.20 -2.50
C GLY A 108 5.72 -4.05 -2.65
N TRP A 109 6.76 -3.51 -3.28
CA TRP A 109 8.07 -4.16 -3.38
C TRP A 109 8.68 -4.43 -1.99
N LEU A 110 8.70 -3.42 -1.11
CA LEU A 110 9.25 -3.50 0.24
C LEU A 110 8.56 -4.58 1.06
N GLY A 111 7.23 -4.64 1.01
CA GLY A 111 6.41 -5.64 1.72
C GLY A 111 6.80 -7.07 1.37
N VAL A 112 7.09 -7.33 0.09
CA VAL A 112 7.53 -8.65 -0.39
C VAL A 112 8.98 -8.94 -0.01
N VAL A 113 9.89 -7.97 -0.17
CA VAL A 113 11.31 -8.16 0.11
C VAL A 113 11.57 -8.34 1.61
N ALA A 114 10.95 -7.55 2.48
CA ALA A 114 11.09 -7.67 3.92
C ALA A 114 10.67 -9.05 4.44
N ALA A 115 9.63 -9.65 3.84
CA ALA A 115 9.19 -11.01 4.17
C ALA A 115 10.24 -12.07 3.85
N ARG A 116 11.04 -11.85 2.79
CA ARG A 116 12.07 -12.77 2.32
C ARG A 116 13.36 -12.66 3.14
N ILE A 117 13.68 -11.49 3.68
CA ILE A 117 14.83 -11.29 4.58
C ILE A 117 14.62 -12.04 5.91
N ARG A 118 13.38 -12.11 6.41
CA ARG A 118 13.06 -12.79 7.68
C ARG A 118 12.79 -14.30 7.55
N GLY A 119 12.78 -14.86 6.35
CA GLY A 119 12.58 -16.29 6.13
C GLY A 119 13.91 -17.03 6.06
N PRO A 120 14.11 -18.17 6.75
CA PRO A 120 15.27 -19.02 6.51
C PRO A 120 15.28 -19.45 5.04
N ARG A 121 16.43 -19.34 4.38
CA ARG A 121 16.72 -20.06 3.13
C ARG A 121 16.51 -21.57 3.39
N ARG A 122 15.31 -22.08 3.13
CA ARG A 122 15.17 -23.50 2.82
C ARG A 122 15.60 -23.67 1.37
N ARG A 123 16.90 -23.83 1.19
CA ARG A 123 17.47 -24.50 0.02
C ARG A 123 16.97 -25.94 0.07
N THR A 124 16.11 -26.30 -0.87
CA THR A 124 15.97 -27.68 -1.34
C THR A 124 16.64 -27.74 -2.68
#